data_AF-A0A535BRC2-F1
#
_entry.id   AF-A0A535BRC2-F1
#
_cell.length_a   1.000
_cell.length_b   1.000
_cell.length_c   1.000
_cell.angle_alpha   90.00
_cell.angle_beta   90.00
_cell.angle_gamma   90.00
#
_symmetry.space_group_name_H-M   'P 1'
#
loop_
_entity.id
_entity.type
_entity.pdbx_description
1 polymer ?
#
loop_
_entity_poly.entity_id
_entity_poly.type
_entity_poly.pdbx_seq_one_letter_code
_entity_poly.pdbx_strand_id
1 'polypeptide(L)'
;METVAAADLETKLQQLLEAVDRERAPLELTAYVVRGEPITFGDAARGDYRAFHVGDKWGPPWSTTWFRVRGDVPRDWAGKNVVAYFDLGFKGHPGFTCEALAWRDGRPWRGVDPRHRWLPIASPEVDFYLEASAIPTAVVSGPAEAPSMIALRESGDPTFEFRAAELRIQDAAARKLALDYRVLYELAMALTDEERRAQVLDALNRFARSNDPASLAKALAQPSTSSHVITAVGHAHIDTAWLWPLRETRRKCARTFSTALALMDEFPDYRFACSQPAQYAWMKESYPDIFEGIRRRVAAGQWEPVGSMWVEADCNLPSGEALVRQFLHGKRFF
;
A
#
# COMPACT_ATOMS: atom_id res chain seq x y z
N MET A 1 -15.90 36.89 -30.35
CA MET A 1 -15.00 36.30 -29.34
C MET A 1 -15.61 34.96 -28.98
N GLU A 2 -15.20 33.90 -29.68
CA GLU A 2 -15.75 32.56 -29.45
C GLU A 2 -15.38 32.11 -28.03
N THR A 3 -16.39 31.82 -27.22
CA THR A 3 -16.25 31.13 -25.95
C THR A 3 -15.79 29.70 -26.25
N VAL A 4 -14.48 29.52 -26.31
CA VAL A 4 -13.85 28.20 -26.42
C VAL A 4 -14.30 27.37 -25.21
N ALA A 5 -14.97 26.26 -25.46
CA ALA A 5 -15.47 25.36 -24.41
C ALA A 5 -14.34 25.03 -23.41
N ALA A 6 -14.67 25.09 -22.12
CA ALA A 6 -13.77 24.61 -21.07
C ALA A 6 -13.47 23.13 -21.32
N ALA A 7 -12.20 22.74 -21.23
CA ALA A 7 -11.85 21.32 -21.37
C ALA A 7 -12.46 20.54 -20.19
N ASP A 8 -12.96 19.33 -20.44
CA ASP A 8 -13.35 18.42 -19.38
C ASP A 8 -12.11 17.92 -18.66
N LEU A 9 -11.75 18.62 -17.58
CA LEU A 9 -10.51 18.40 -16.84
C LEU A 9 -10.51 17.07 -16.09
N GLU A 10 -11.68 16.58 -15.68
CA GLU A 10 -11.84 15.30 -14.97
C GLU A 10 -11.64 14.13 -15.93
N THR A 11 -12.29 14.17 -17.11
CA THR A 11 -12.05 13.18 -18.16
C THR A 11 -10.59 13.17 -18.58
N LYS A 12 -9.94 14.34 -18.68
CA LYS A 12 -8.50 14.42 -18.99
C LYS A 12 -7.63 13.75 -17.94
N LEU A 13 -7.94 13.94 -16.65
CA LEU A 13 -7.23 13.26 -15.55
C LEU A 13 -7.34 11.74 -15.70
N GLN A 14 -8.54 11.23 -15.96
CA GLN A 14 -8.77 9.80 -16.13
C GLN A 14 -7.95 9.23 -17.30
N GLN A 15 -7.93 9.91 -18.44
CA GLN A 15 -7.11 9.53 -19.60
C GLN A 15 -5.62 9.47 -19.28
N LEU A 16 -5.09 10.46 -18.53
CA LEU A 16 -3.67 10.47 -18.16
C LEU A 16 -3.32 9.30 -17.23
N LEU A 17 -4.20 8.98 -16.27
CA LEU A 17 -3.99 7.87 -15.35
C LEU A 17 -4.03 6.51 -16.07
N GLU A 18 -4.91 6.34 -17.05
CA GLU A 18 -4.98 5.14 -17.87
C GLU A 18 -3.77 5.00 -18.80
N ALA A 19 -3.24 6.11 -19.31
CA ALA A 19 -2.11 6.12 -20.23
C ALA A 19 -0.77 5.70 -19.58
N VAL A 20 -0.72 5.56 -18.25
CA VAL A 20 0.46 5.09 -17.49
C VAL A 20 0.79 3.63 -17.80
N ASP A 21 -0.24 2.81 -18.04
CA ASP A 21 -0.13 1.35 -18.18
C ASP A 21 -0.58 0.90 -19.57
N ARG A 22 0.37 0.75 -20.51
CA ARG A 22 0.04 0.52 -21.94
C ARG A 22 0.14 -0.93 -22.37
N GLU A 23 1.28 -1.56 -22.08
CA GLU A 23 1.57 -2.93 -22.52
C GLU A 23 1.46 -3.88 -21.34
N ARG A 24 0.95 -5.09 -21.59
CA ARG A 24 0.67 -6.10 -20.57
C ARG A 24 1.16 -7.46 -21.02
N ALA A 25 1.70 -8.24 -20.08
CA ALA A 25 2.07 -9.64 -20.31
C ALA A 25 1.57 -10.49 -19.14
N PRO A 26 1.06 -11.71 -19.37
CA PRO A 26 0.46 -12.52 -18.31
C PRO A 26 1.51 -13.01 -17.31
N LEU A 27 1.09 -13.20 -16.06
CA LEU A 27 1.84 -13.93 -15.05
C LEU A 27 1.14 -15.26 -14.76
N GLU A 28 1.91 -16.32 -14.61
CA GLU A 28 1.41 -17.62 -14.17
C GLU A 28 1.24 -17.64 -12.65
N LEU A 29 0.13 -18.24 -12.19
CA LEU A 29 -0.17 -18.40 -10.78
C LEU A 29 -0.33 -19.87 -10.43
N THR A 30 0.23 -20.23 -9.28
CA THR A 30 -0.18 -21.43 -8.55
C THR A 30 -0.51 -21.04 -7.12
N ALA A 31 -1.43 -21.74 -6.48
CA ALA A 31 -1.93 -21.41 -5.16
C ALA A 31 -1.77 -22.58 -4.18
N TYR A 32 -1.43 -22.26 -2.94
CA TYR A 32 -1.42 -23.16 -1.80
C TYR A 32 -2.23 -22.53 -0.66
N VAL A 33 -3.36 -23.15 -0.32
CA VAL A 33 -4.29 -22.63 0.70
C VAL A 33 -3.94 -23.20 2.08
N VAL A 34 -3.77 -22.31 3.03
CA VAL A 34 -3.51 -22.64 4.44
C VAL A 34 -4.74 -22.27 5.26
N ARG A 35 -5.42 -23.31 5.77
CA ARG A 35 -6.52 -23.17 6.72
C ARG A 35 -5.93 -23.20 8.13
N GLY A 36 -6.29 -22.22 8.96
CA GLY A 36 -5.83 -22.12 10.35
C GLY A 36 -4.82 -21.00 10.58
N GLU A 37 -3.78 -21.29 11.35
CA GLU A 37 -2.73 -20.32 11.65
C GLU A 37 -1.82 -20.09 10.44
N PRO A 38 -1.38 -18.84 10.19
CA PRO A 38 -0.37 -18.56 9.17
C PRO A 38 0.92 -19.36 9.43
N ILE A 39 1.55 -19.81 8.36
CA ILE A 39 2.79 -20.60 8.39
C ILE A 39 3.99 -19.74 7.96
N THR A 40 5.20 -20.22 8.24
CA THR A 40 6.43 -19.56 7.80
C THR A 40 6.60 -19.63 6.29
N PHE A 41 7.40 -18.74 5.70
CA PHE A 41 7.79 -18.85 4.29
C PHE A 41 8.44 -20.20 3.98
N GLY A 42 9.31 -20.71 4.87
CA GLY A 42 9.99 -21.99 4.65
C GLY A 42 9.02 -23.15 4.49
N ASP A 43 7.96 -23.19 5.29
CA ASP A 43 6.89 -24.20 5.17
C ASP A 43 6.06 -23.96 3.91
N ALA A 44 5.69 -22.70 3.65
CA ALA A 44 4.90 -22.34 2.49
C ALA A 44 5.61 -22.66 1.17
N ALA A 45 6.93 -22.51 1.09
CA ALA A 45 7.72 -22.83 -0.11
C ALA A 45 7.70 -24.33 -0.45
N ARG A 46 7.42 -25.20 0.53
CA ARG A 46 7.26 -26.66 0.36
C ARG A 46 5.79 -27.09 0.21
N GLY A 47 4.86 -26.14 0.11
CA GLY A 47 3.44 -26.41 -0.01
C GLY A 47 3.06 -27.15 -1.31
N ASP A 48 1.88 -27.78 -1.30
CA ASP A 48 1.27 -28.40 -2.48
C ASP A 48 0.60 -27.33 -3.35
N TYR A 49 1.39 -26.64 -4.18
CA TYR A 49 0.90 -25.61 -5.09
C TYR A 49 0.16 -26.21 -6.28
N ARG A 50 -1.06 -25.73 -6.51
CA ARG A 50 -1.92 -26.16 -7.62
C ARG A 50 -2.14 -25.01 -8.60
N ALA A 51 -2.45 -25.34 -9.84
CA ALA A 51 -2.80 -24.33 -10.85
C ALA A 51 -3.91 -23.41 -10.34
N PHE A 52 -3.75 -22.11 -10.58
CA PHE A 52 -4.69 -21.07 -10.19
C PHE A 52 -4.75 -20.02 -11.30
N HIS A 53 -5.94 -19.49 -11.58
CA HIS A 53 -6.15 -18.59 -12.71
C HIS A 53 -6.79 -17.27 -12.26
N VAL A 54 -6.53 -16.21 -13.02
CA VAL A 54 -7.30 -14.98 -12.90
C VAL A 54 -8.77 -15.29 -13.17
N GLY A 55 -9.65 -14.81 -12.29
CA GLY A 55 -11.08 -15.14 -12.24
C GLY A 55 -11.43 -16.18 -11.17
N ASP A 56 -10.46 -16.93 -10.64
CA ASP A 56 -10.72 -17.92 -9.60
C ASP A 56 -11.07 -17.25 -8.27
N LYS A 57 -12.01 -17.87 -7.55
CA LYS A 57 -12.38 -17.47 -6.20
C LYS A 57 -11.40 -18.02 -5.18
N TRP A 58 -11.06 -17.22 -4.18
CA TRP A 58 -10.11 -17.60 -3.15
C TRP A 58 -10.44 -16.97 -1.79
N GLY A 59 -9.69 -17.40 -0.78
CA GLY A 59 -9.66 -16.75 0.51
C GLY A 59 -10.96 -16.88 1.30
N PRO A 60 -11.28 -18.06 1.83
CA PRO A 60 -12.22 -18.14 2.95
C PRO A 60 -11.80 -17.18 4.08
N PRO A 61 -12.74 -16.61 4.87
CA PRO A 61 -12.41 -15.62 5.87
C PRO A 61 -11.28 -16.09 6.80
N TRP A 62 -10.34 -15.20 7.06
CA TRP A 62 -9.18 -15.41 7.93
C TRP A 62 -8.17 -16.47 7.49
N SER A 63 -8.35 -17.07 6.30
CA SER A 63 -7.38 -17.98 5.71
C SER A 63 -6.19 -17.23 5.12
N THR A 64 -5.11 -17.98 4.90
CA THR A 64 -3.95 -17.49 4.14
C THR A 64 -3.86 -18.30 2.86
N THR A 65 -3.72 -17.62 1.72
CA THR A 65 -3.40 -18.28 0.46
C THR A 65 -2.04 -17.79 -0.01
N TRP A 66 -1.12 -18.73 -0.22
CA TRP A 66 0.15 -18.43 -0.84
C TRP A 66 0.00 -18.59 -2.35
N PHE A 67 0.32 -17.55 -3.09
CA PHE A 67 0.42 -17.61 -4.54
C PHE A 67 1.88 -17.63 -4.93
N ARG A 68 2.32 -18.61 -5.72
CA ARG A 68 3.60 -18.52 -6.43
C ARG A 68 3.35 -17.89 -7.79
N VAL A 69 4.06 -16.82 -8.06
CA VAL A 69 3.94 -15.99 -9.27
C VAL A 69 5.15 -16.25 -10.14
N ARG A 70 4.93 -16.66 -11.38
CA ARG A 70 6.01 -16.92 -12.35
C ARG A 70 5.74 -16.26 -13.69
N GLY A 71 6.81 -16.02 -14.45
CA GLY A 71 6.71 -15.57 -15.83
C GLY A 71 8.02 -14.97 -16.32
N ASP A 72 8.01 -14.47 -17.55
CA ASP A 72 9.16 -13.87 -18.20
C ASP A 72 8.81 -12.46 -18.67
N VAL A 73 9.71 -11.51 -18.41
CA VAL A 73 9.63 -10.17 -18.98
C VAL A 73 9.88 -10.27 -20.50
N PRO A 74 8.96 -9.76 -21.34
CA PRO A 74 9.15 -9.74 -22.79
C PRO A 74 10.48 -9.08 -23.18
N ARG A 75 11.19 -9.67 -24.17
CA ARG A 75 12.54 -9.21 -24.55
C ARG A 75 12.56 -7.77 -25.06
N ASP A 76 11.50 -7.33 -25.71
CA ASP A 76 11.28 -5.97 -26.20
C ASP A 76 10.95 -4.96 -25.09
N TRP A 77 10.83 -5.42 -23.84
CA TRP A 77 10.69 -4.56 -22.66
C TRP A 77 12.02 -4.30 -21.95
N ALA A 78 13.13 -4.83 -22.46
CA ALA A 78 14.46 -4.59 -21.89
C ALA A 78 14.75 -3.08 -21.73
N GLY A 79 15.22 -2.69 -20.54
CA GLY A 79 15.51 -1.29 -20.19
C GLY A 79 14.28 -0.41 -19.89
N LYS A 80 13.05 -0.94 -20.01
CA LYS A 80 11.84 -0.26 -19.57
C LYS A 80 11.58 -0.51 -18.08
N ASN A 81 10.78 0.37 -17.46
CA ASN A 81 10.36 0.19 -16.07
C ASN A 81 9.19 -0.82 -16.00
N VAL A 82 9.51 -2.06 -15.63
CA VAL A 82 8.54 -3.18 -15.57
C VAL A 82 8.08 -3.40 -14.14
N VAL A 83 6.77 -3.61 -13.97
CA VAL A 83 6.15 -3.92 -12.69
C VAL A 83 5.22 -5.12 -12.81
N ALA A 84 5.10 -5.93 -11.77
CA ALA A 84 4.04 -6.92 -11.63
C ALA A 84 2.84 -6.26 -10.94
N TYR A 85 1.70 -6.23 -11.62
CA TYR A 85 0.44 -5.65 -11.15
C TYR A 85 -0.50 -6.74 -10.63
N PHE A 86 -1.18 -6.44 -9.52
CA PHE A 86 -2.12 -7.33 -8.86
C PHE A 86 -3.44 -6.65 -8.50
N ASP A 87 -4.55 -7.33 -8.79
CA ASP A 87 -5.84 -7.09 -8.15
C ASP A 87 -6.32 -8.41 -7.54
N LEU A 88 -6.19 -8.52 -6.21
CA LEU A 88 -6.52 -9.74 -5.48
C LEU A 88 -8.03 -9.88 -5.21
N GLY A 89 -8.87 -9.00 -5.78
CA GLY A 89 -10.30 -8.94 -5.52
C GLY A 89 -10.68 -7.95 -4.44
N PHE A 90 -9.89 -6.89 -4.26
CA PHE A 90 -10.04 -5.93 -3.18
C PHE A 90 -11.48 -5.40 -3.04
N LYS A 91 -11.95 -5.38 -1.80
CA LYS A 91 -13.26 -4.86 -1.34
C LYS A 91 -13.04 -3.79 -0.29
N GLY A 92 -13.32 -2.52 -0.62
CA GLY A 92 -13.17 -1.41 0.31
C GLY A 92 -11.72 -0.92 0.48
N HIS A 93 -11.39 -0.46 1.69
CA HIS A 93 -10.12 0.20 2.02
C HIS A 93 -9.10 -0.79 2.63
N PRO A 94 -7.78 -0.47 2.56
CA PRO A 94 -6.76 -1.23 3.30
C PRO A 94 -7.15 -1.38 4.77
N GLY A 95 -6.83 -2.53 5.37
CA GLY A 95 -7.30 -2.85 6.73
C GLY A 95 -8.48 -3.83 6.77
N PHE A 96 -9.46 -3.68 5.87
CA PHE A 96 -10.75 -4.41 5.89
C PHE A 96 -11.01 -5.21 4.61
N THR A 97 -9.93 -5.74 4.04
CA THR A 97 -9.94 -6.39 2.74
C THR A 97 -8.79 -7.36 2.59
N CYS A 98 -8.75 -8.12 1.50
CA CYS A 98 -7.57 -8.94 1.21
C CYS A 98 -6.32 -8.06 1.03
N GLU A 99 -5.19 -8.54 1.55
CA GLU A 99 -3.89 -7.88 1.50
C GLU A 99 -2.82 -8.96 1.37
N ALA A 100 -1.69 -8.69 0.74
CA ALA A 100 -0.61 -9.66 0.63
C ALA A 100 0.75 -9.09 1.00
N LEU A 101 1.65 -9.96 1.45
CA LEU A 101 3.08 -9.67 1.55
C LEU A 101 3.79 -10.40 0.42
N ALA A 102 4.53 -9.67 -0.41
CA ALA A 102 5.39 -10.29 -1.39
C ALA A 102 6.66 -10.81 -0.72
N TRP A 103 7.09 -12.01 -1.13
CA TRP A 103 8.29 -12.68 -0.67
C TRP A 103 9.16 -13.04 -1.88
N ARG A 104 10.42 -12.61 -1.87
CA ARG A 104 11.40 -12.93 -2.91
C ARG A 104 12.67 -13.44 -2.23
N ASP A 105 13.22 -14.54 -2.76
CA ASP A 105 14.43 -15.18 -2.21
C ASP A 105 14.34 -15.48 -0.70
N GLY A 106 13.15 -15.87 -0.24
CA GLY A 106 12.85 -16.17 1.16
C GLY A 106 12.81 -14.96 2.10
N ARG A 107 12.86 -13.74 1.56
CA ARG A 107 12.77 -12.51 2.34
C ARG A 107 11.47 -11.74 2.04
N PRO A 108 10.87 -11.09 3.05
CA PRO A 108 9.76 -10.20 2.83
C PRO A 108 10.23 -8.99 2.00
N TRP A 109 9.44 -8.63 1.00
CA TRP A 109 9.82 -7.65 0.00
C TRP A 109 8.97 -6.38 0.07
N ARG A 110 7.65 -6.48 -0.17
CA ARG A 110 6.73 -5.33 -0.14
C ARG A 110 5.28 -5.78 0.04
N GLY A 111 4.46 -4.96 0.69
CA GLY A 111 3.01 -5.19 0.78
C GLY A 111 2.28 -4.93 -0.55
N VAL A 112 1.21 -5.67 -0.78
CA VAL A 112 0.25 -5.48 -1.87
C VAL A 112 -1.14 -5.27 -1.28
N ASP A 113 -1.78 -4.16 -1.62
CA ASP A 113 -3.05 -3.70 -1.04
C ASP A 113 -3.83 -2.83 -2.05
N PRO A 114 -5.08 -2.41 -1.77
CA PRO A 114 -5.89 -1.61 -2.70
C PRO A 114 -5.23 -0.32 -3.22
N ARG A 115 -4.25 0.24 -2.50
CA ARG A 115 -3.49 1.47 -2.82
C ARG A 115 -2.07 1.18 -3.31
N HIS A 116 -1.51 0.00 -3.04
CA HIS A 116 -0.22 -0.46 -3.56
C HIS A 116 -0.38 -1.77 -4.32
N ARG A 117 -0.66 -1.67 -5.62
CA ARG A 117 -1.05 -2.81 -6.47
C ARG A 117 0.08 -3.35 -7.34
N TRP A 118 1.28 -2.81 -7.23
CA TRP A 118 2.37 -3.17 -8.12
C TRP A 118 3.68 -3.40 -7.36
N LEU A 119 4.52 -4.25 -7.94
CA LEU A 119 5.82 -4.62 -7.41
C LEU A 119 6.89 -4.45 -8.51
N PRO A 120 8.03 -3.79 -8.24
CA PRO A 120 9.03 -3.53 -9.28
C PRO A 120 9.75 -4.81 -9.73
N ILE A 121 9.89 -5.02 -11.03
CA ILE A 121 10.56 -6.21 -11.60
C ILE A 121 11.88 -5.78 -12.22
N ALA A 122 12.98 -6.24 -11.62
CA ALA A 122 14.34 -5.92 -12.06
C ALA A 122 15.04 -7.05 -12.83
N SER A 123 14.47 -8.26 -12.82
CA SER A 123 15.01 -9.46 -13.47
C SER A 123 14.15 -9.83 -14.69
N PRO A 124 14.73 -10.35 -15.78
CA PRO A 124 13.98 -10.94 -16.88
C PRO A 124 13.10 -12.11 -16.44
N GLU A 125 13.59 -12.95 -15.53
CA GLU A 125 12.84 -14.05 -14.95
C GLU A 125 12.10 -13.57 -13.70
N VAL A 126 10.81 -13.87 -13.63
CA VAL A 126 9.94 -13.56 -12.50
C VAL A 126 9.64 -14.86 -11.76
N ASP A 127 10.09 -14.95 -10.52
CA ASP A 127 9.67 -16.00 -9.57
C ASP A 127 9.66 -15.40 -8.15
N PHE A 128 8.48 -15.37 -7.53
CA PHE A 128 8.29 -14.91 -6.16
C PHE A 128 6.95 -15.40 -5.60
N TYR A 129 6.70 -15.14 -4.33
CA TYR A 129 5.48 -15.56 -3.65
C TYR A 129 4.69 -14.36 -3.14
N LEU A 130 3.36 -14.48 -3.10
CA LEU A 130 2.46 -13.59 -2.39
C LEU A 130 1.80 -14.36 -1.24
N GLU A 131 2.07 -13.94 -0.01
CA GLU A 131 1.36 -14.41 1.18
C GLU A 131 0.08 -13.57 1.37
N ALA A 132 -1.04 -14.03 0.84
CA ALA A 132 -2.29 -13.27 0.84
C ALA A 132 -3.20 -13.62 2.03
N SER A 133 -3.53 -12.61 2.83
CA SER A 133 -4.54 -12.66 3.91
C SER A 133 -5.94 -12.47 3.33
N ALA A 134 -6.87 -13.38 3.62
CA ALA A 134 -8.29 -13.19 3.32
C ALA A 134 -9.01 -12.51 4.50
N ILE A 135 -8.90 -11.19 4.61
CA ILE A 135 -9.49 -10.45 5.75
C ILE A 135 -10.94 -10.10 5.42
N PRO A 136 -11.94 -10.62 6.15
CA PRO A 136 -13.32 -10.28 5.89
C PRO A 136 -13.58 -8.79 6.10
N THR A 137 -14.48 -8.23 5.29
CA THR A 137 -14.91 -6.84 5.45
C THR A 137 -15.74 -6.71 6.72
N ALA A 138 -15.31 -5.84 7.61
CA ALA A 138 -16.05 -5.55 8.84
C ALA A 138 -17.12 -4.46 8.59
N VAL A 139 -18.26 -4.60 9.26
CA VAL A 139 -19.25 -3.53 9.36
C VAL A 139 -18.87 -2.67 10.57
N VAL A 140 -18.34 -1.47 10.32
CA VAL A 140 -17.84 -0.57 11.37
C VAL A 140 -18.93 0.39 11.85
N SER A 141 -19.86 0.77 10.97
CA SER A 141 -20.97 1.67 11.27
C SER A 141 -22.14 1.48 10.29
N GLY A 142 -23.30 2.01 10.65
CA GLY A 142 -24.52 1.96 9.84
C GLY A 142 -25.52 0.87 10.29
N PRO A 143 -26.63 0.71 9.56
CA PRO A 143 -27.73 -0.17 9.96
C PRO A 143 -27.52 -1.65 9.57
N ALA A 144 -26.44 -1.96 8.85
CA ALA A 144 -26.14 -3.32 8.42
C ALA A 144 -25.78 -4.20 9.62
N GLU A 145 -26.21 -5.46 9.59
CA GLU A 145 -25.88 -6.43 10.62
C GLU A 145 -24.37 -6.72 10.57
N ALA A 146 -23.69 -6.59 11.72
CA ALA A 146 -22.27 -6.86 11.83
C ALA A 146 -22.04 -8.35 12.14
N PRO A 147 -21.53 -9.14 11.18
CA PRO A 147 -21.27 -10.56 11.44
C PRO A 147 -20.16 -10.71 12.50
N SER A 148 -20.26 -11.76 13.32
CA SER A 148 -19.20 -12.09 14.26
C SER A 148 -17.92 -12.45 13.51
N MET A 149 -16.89 -11.62 13.64
CA MET A 149 -15.58 -11.84 13.01
C MET A 149 -14.95 -13.16 13.45
N ILE A 150 -15.26 -13.63 14.66
CA ILE A 150 -14.81 -14.93 15.16
C ILE A 150 -15.55 -16.06 14.42
N ALA A 151 -16.88 -15.97 14.31
CA ALA A 151 -17.69 -16.99 13.67
C ALA A 151 -17.35 -17.14 12.17
N LEU A 152 -16.97 -16.05 11.50
CA LEU A 152 -16.55 -16.09 10.09
C LEU A 152 -15.35 -17.00 9.84
N ARG A 153 -14.51 -17.29 10.85
CA ARG A 153 -13.36 -18.22 10.73
C ARG A 153 -13.78 -19.63 10.31
N GLU A 154 -14.99 -20.04 10.70
CA GLU A 154 -15.51 -21.37 10.39
C GLU A 154 -16.03 -21.48 8.96
N SER A 155 -16.27 -20.34 8.28
CA SER A 155 -16.68 -20.35 6.88
C SER A 155 -15.60 -20.96 5.99
N GLY A 156 -16.02 -21.89 5.12
CA GLY A 156 -15.20 -22.47 4.05
C GLY A 156 -15.34 -21.73 2.72
N ASP A 157 -16.26 -20.78 2.61
CA ASP A 157 -16.62 -20.16 1.35
C ASP A 157 -15.61 -19.06 0.98
N PRO A 158 -15.08 -19.06 -0.25
CA PRO A 158 -14.15 -18.02 -0.69
C PRO A 158 -14.84 -16.65 -0.72
N THR A 159 -14.16 -15.63 -0.19
CA THR A 159 -14.71 -14.27 -0.10
C THR A 159 -14.20 -13.34 -1.20
N PHE A 160 -13.15 -13.72 -1.92
CA PHE A 160 -12.52 -12.89 -2.94
C PHE A 160 -12.49 -13.60 -4.30
N GLU A 161 -12.37 -12.80 -5.36
CA GLU A 161 -12.15 -13.27 -6.72
C GLU A 161 -10.86 -12.59 -7.21
N PHE A 162 -9.89 -13.36 -7.69
CA PHE A 162 -8.60 -12.83 -8.09
C PHE A 162 -8.72 -12.20 -9.48
N ARG A 163 -8.58 -10.87 -9.60
CA ARG A 163 -8.98 -10.12 -10.81
C ARG A 163 -7.83 -9.79 -11.76
N ALA A 164 -6.59 -9.72 -11.29
CA ALA A 164 -5.45 -9.46 -12.17
C ALA A 164 -4.12 -9.94 -11.57
N ALA A 165 -3.30 -10.57 -12.41
CA ALA A 165 -1.86 -10.77 -12.22
C ALA A 165 -1.18 -10.65 -13.59
N GLU A 166 -0.46 -9.57 -13.81
CA GLU A 166 0.17 -9.29 -15.10
C GLU A 166 1.40 -8.40 -14.92
N LEU A 167 2.37 -8.55 -15.79
CA LEU A 167 3.42 -7.55 -15.97
C LEU A 167 2.86 -6.36 -16.72
N ARG A 168 3.31 -5.17 -16.34
CA ARG A 168 3.01 -3.90 -17.01
C ARG A 168 4.28 -3.09 -17.19
N ILE A 169 4.33 -2.30 -18.26
CA ILE A 169 5.28 -1.18 -18.35
C ILE A 169 4.65 0.01 -17.66
N GLN A 170 5.33 0.54 -16.64
CA GLN A 170 4.94 1.76 -15.97
C GLN A 170 5.82 2.90 -16.48
N ASP A 171 5.28 3.72 -17.38
CA ASP A 171 5.98 4.90 -17.89
C ASP A 171 6.10 5.95 -16.78
N ALA A 172 7.33 6.15 -16.28
CA ALA A 172 7.62 7.07 -15.19
C ALA A 172 7.29 8.53 -15.57
N ALA A 173 7.49 8.92 -16.82
CA ALA A 173 7.19 10.27 -17.30
C ALA A 173 5.68 10.49 -17.40
N ALA A 174 4.94 9.51 -17.94
CA ALA A 174 3.48 9.55 -17.98
C ALA A 174 2.88 9.56 -16.56
N ARG A 175 3.42 8.74 -15.66
CA ARG A 175 2.99 8.71 -14.25
C ARG A 175 3.24 10.05 -13.56
N LYS A 176 4.42 10.63 -13.72
CA LYS A 176 4.73 11.95 -13.17
C LYS A 176 3.76 13.00 -13.71
N LEU A 177 3.51 13.01 -15.01
CA LEU A 177 2.61 13.96 -15.64
C LEU A 177 1.17 13.84 -15.13
N ALA A 178 0.67 12.61 -14.97
CA ALA A 178 -0.66 12.35 -14.42
C ALA A 178 -0.76 12.85 -12.96
N LEU A 179 0.29 12.66 -12.16
CA LEU A 179 0.34 13.15 -10.78
C LEU A 179 0.44 14.68 -10.70
N ASP A 180 1.28 15.31 -11.53
CA ASP A 180 1.39 16.77 -11.62
C ASP A 180 0.01 17.39 -11.94
N TYR A 181 -0.69 16.83 -12.93
CA TYR A 181 -2.03 17.26 -13.30
C TYR A 181 -3.04 17.05 -12.17
N ARG A 182 -3.03 15.85 -11.55
CA ARG A 182 -3.94 15.52 -10.44
C ARG A 182 -3.78 16.48 -9.27
N VAL A 183 -2.55 16.76 -8.85
CA VAL A 183 -2.26 17.67 -7.74
C VAL A 183 -2.84 19.06 -8.02
N LEU A 184 -2.62 19.60 -9.23
CA LEU A 184 -3.15 20.90 -9.61
C LEU A 184 -4.68 20.89 -9.72
N TYR A 185 -5.28 19.82 -10.24
CA TYR A 185 -6.73 19.67 -10.32
C TYR A 185 -7.37 19.65 -8.92
N GLU A 186 -6.88 18.79 -8.03
CA GLU A 186 -7.36 18.70 -6.65
C GLU A 186 -7.12 20.02 -5.89
N LEU A 187 -5.98 20.67 -6.11
CA LEU A 187 -5.69 22.00 -5.57
C LEU A 187 -6.73 23.04 -6.06
N ALA A 188 -7.03 23.08 -7.36
CA ALA A 188 -8.02 24.02 -7.91
C ALA A 188 -9.42 23.78 -7.36
N MET A 189 -9.76 22.54 -6.98
CA MET A 189 -11.05 22.22 -6.36
C MET A 189 -11.10 22.61 -4.87
N ALA A 190 -9.94 22.59 -4.19
CA ALA A 190 -9.83 22.91 -2.77
C ALA A 190 -9.61 24.42 -2.49
N LEU A 191 -9.04 25.17 -3.44
CA LEU A 191 -8.70 26.58 -3.25
C LEU A 191 -9.94 27.48 -3.09
N THR A 192 -9.89 28.31 -2.04
CA THR A 192 -10.84 29.43 -1.84
C THR A 192 -10.34 30.75 -2.43
N ASP A 193 -9.04 30.87 -2.70
CA ASP A 193 -8.44 32.01 -3.40
C ASP A 193 -8.80 31.94 -4.89
N GLU A 194 -9.70 32.84 -5.33
CA GLU A 194 -10.22 32.86 -6.70
C GLU A 194 -9.14 33.18 -7.75
N GLU A 195 -8.18 34.04 -7.42
CA GLU A 195 -7.12 34.41 -8.37
C GLU A 195 -6.18 33.22 -8.60
N ARG A 196 -5.68 32.61 -7.52
CA ARG A 196 -4.83 31.44 -7.61
C ARG A 196 -5.55 30.27 -8.26
N ARG A 197 -6.83 30.06 -7.92
CA ARG A 197 -7.67 29.03 -8.54
C ARG A 197 -7.79 29.25 -10.05
N ALA A 198 -8.08 30.47 -10.51
CA ALA A 198 -8.18 30.78 -11.93
C ALA A 198 -6.85 30.53 -12.67
N GLN A 199 -5.71 30.90 -12.07
CA GLN A 199 -4.38 30.63 -12.64
C GLN A 199 -4.11 29.13 -12.81
N VAL A 200 -4.47 28.31 -11.82
CA VAL A 200 -4.30 26.86 -11.90
C VAL A 200 -5.23 26.24 -12.94
N LEU A 201 -6.50 26.67 -13.00
CA LEU A 201 -7.45 26.22 -14.01
C LEU A 201 -7.01 26.60 -15.43
N ASP A 202 -6.43 27.78 -15.62
CA ASP A 202 -5.85 28.17 -16.91
C ASP A 202 -4.66 27.26 -17.29
N ALA A 203 -3.77 26.95 -16.34
CA ALA A 203 -2.65 26.04 -16.59
C ALA A 203 -3.12 24.63 -17.00
N LEU A 204 -4.16 24.10 -16.32
CA LEU A 204 -4.80 22.83 -16.65
C LEU A 204 -5.48 22.86 -18.02
N ASN A 205 -6.22 23.92 -18.35
CA ASN A 205 -6.86 24.08 -19.66
C ASN A 205 -5.84 24.20 -20.80
N ARG A 206 -4.74 24.92 -20.60
CA ARG A 206 -3.64 25.00 -21.57
C ARG A 206 -3.03 23.62 -21.81
N PHE A 207 -2.72 22.89 -20.75
CA PHE A 207 -2.23 21.52 -20.85
C PHE A 207 -3.23 20.61 -21.57
N ALA A 208 -4.52 20.67 -21.22
CA ALA A 208 -5.55 19.82 -21.83
C ALA A 208 -5.65 20.03 -23.35
N ARG A 209 -5.37 21.24 -23.84
CA ARG A 209 -5.40 21.60 -25.27
C ARG A 209 -4.11 21.26 -26.01
N SER A 210 -2.94 21.45 -25.40
CA SER A 210 -1.64 21.30 -26.07
C SER A 210 -0.88 20.02 -25.75
N ASN A 211 -1.20 19.35 -24.64
CA ASN A 211 -0.39 18.31 -23.98
C ASN A 211 1.04 18.77 -23.61
N ASP A 212 1.31 20.08 -23.59
CA ASP A 212 2.60 20.63 -23.17
C ASP A 212 2.67 20.72 -21.64
N PRO A 213 3.54 19.95 -20.96
CA PRO A 213 3.65 19.94 -19.50
C PRO A 213 4.19 21.24 -18.91
N ALA A 214 4.74 22.16 -19.72
CA ALA A 214 5.33 23.41 -19.24
C ALA A 214 4.34 24.27 -18.44
N SER A 215 3.05 24.27 -18.80
CA SER A 215 2.04 25.02 -18.04
C SER A 215 1.84 24.45 -16.63
N LEU A 216 1.84 23.12 -16.48
CA LEU A 216 1.72 22.44 -15.20
C LEU A 216 2.95 22.70 -14.32
N ALA A 217 4.16 22.52 -14.89
CA ALA A 217 5.41 22.75 -14.19
C ALA A 217 5.51 24.20 -13.66
N LYS A 218 5.13 25.19 -14.47
CA LYS A 218 5.09 26.60 -14.06
C LYS A 218 4.07 26.84 -12.93
N ALA A 219 2.92 26.17 -12.94
CA ALA A 219 1.92 26.32 -11.90
C ALA A 219 2.38 25.69 -10.56
N LEU A 220 3.01 24.51 -10.61
CA LEU A 220 3.54 23.79 -9.46
C LEU A 220 4.72 24.49 -8.80
N ALA A 221 5.59 25.14 -9.58
CA ALA A 221 6.77 25.82 -9.07
C ALA A 221 6.47 27.13 -8.32
N GLN A 222 5.22 27.62 -8.36
CA GLN A 222 4.86 28.85 -7.67
C GLN A 222 4.76 28.60 -6.16
N PRO A 223 5.57 29.31 -5.34
CA PRO A 223 5.56 29.13 -3.90
C PRO A 223 4.26 29.66 -3.29
N SER A 224 3.93 29.16 -2.10
CA SER A 224 2.89 29.77 -1.29
C SER A 224 3.32 31.17 -0.85
N THR A 225 2.37 32.11 -0.78
CA THR A 225 2.56 33.43 -0.17
C THR A 225 2.41 33.41 1.35
N SER A 226 1.96 32.29 1.91
CA SER A 226 1.82 32.09 3.35
C SER A 226 3.19 31.98 4.04
N SER A 227 3.30 32.55 5.24
CA SER A 227 4.46 32.37 6.12
C SER A 227 4.40 31.07 6.93
N HIS A 228 3.29 30.33 6.89
CA HIS A 228 3.14 29.06 7.60
C HIS A 228 3.99 27.96 6.97
N VAL A 229 4.64 27.17 7.82
CA VAL A 229 5.40 25.97 7.42
C VAL A 229 4.57 24.74 7.77
N ILE A 230 4.31 23.89 6.77
CA ILE A 230 3.64 22.60 6.96
C ILE A 230 4.70 21.50 6.92
N THR A 231 4.73 20.66 7.95
CA THR A 231 5.55 19.44 7.96
C THR A 231 4.63 18.23 7.80
N ALA A 232 4.98 17.33 6.89
CA ALA A 232 4.26 16.08 6.66
C ALA A 232 5.14 14.90 7.04
N VAL A 233 4.60 13.98 7.83
CA VAL A 233 5.27 12.72 8.22
C VAL A 233 4.32 11.58 7.93
N GLY A 234 4.81 10.54 7.26
CA GLY A 234 4.05 9.32 7.06
C GLY A 234 3.80 8.64 8.41
N HIS A 235 2.59 8.15 8.62
CA HIS A 235 2.26 7.39 9.83
C HIS A 235 1.29 6.28 9.46
N ALA A 236 1.44 5.13 10.13
CA ALA A 236 0.47 4.04 10.02
C ALA A 236 0.03 3.64 11.43
N HIS A 237 -1.18 4.05 11.78
CA HIS A 237 -1.87 3.56 12.95
C HIS A 237 -2.35 2.13 12.69
N ILE A 238 -1.94 1.18 13.54
CA ILE A 238 -2.36 -0.22 13.43
C ILE A 238 -2.83 -0.68 14.79
N ASP A 239 -4.15 -0.81 14.94
CA ASP A 239 -4.73 -1.35 16.17
C ASP A 239 -4.17 -2.73 16.47
N THR A 240 -3.64 -2.88 17.68
CA THR A 240 -2.99 -4.12 18.12
C THR A 240 -3.96 -5.29 18.04
N ALA A 241 -5.18 -5.12 18.54
CA ALA A 241 -6.28 -6.05 18.36
C ALA A 241 -7.58 -5.23 18.30
N TRP A 242 -8.31 -5.34 17.19
CA TRP A 242 -9.59 -4.66 17.01
C TRP A 242 -10.57 -5.60 16.29
N LEU A 243 -10.75 -5.41 14.99
CA LEU A 243 -11.62 -6.24 14.14
C LEU A 243 -10.86 -7.42 13.50
N TRP A 244 -9.61 -7.64 13.95
CA TRP A 244 -8.73 -8.73 13.56
C TRP A 244 -7.94 -9.24 14.76
N PRO A 245 -7.51 -10.52 14.74
CA PRO A 245 -6.70 -11.10 15.81
C PRO A 245 -5.24 -10.62 15.76
N LEU A 246 -4.52 -10.76 16.89
CA LEU A 246 -3.10 -10.40 17.02
C LEU A 246 -2.21 -11.00 15.92
N ARG A 247 -2.48 -12.25 15.51
CA ARG A 247 -1.75 -12.92 14.44
C ARG A 247 -1.82 -12.16 13.11
N GLU A 248 -2.94 -11.49 12.84
CA GLU A 248 -3.09 -10.69 11.63
C GLU A 248 -2.39 -9.34 11.80
N THR A 249 -2.45 -8.71 12.97
CA THR A 249 -1.70 -7.48 13.27
C THR A 249 -0.20 -7.63 12.99
N ARG A 250 0.41 -8.76 13.38
CA ARG A 250 1.81 -9.06 13.05
C ARG A 250 2.07 -9.00 11.54
N ARG A 251 1.18 -9.59 10.74
CA ARG A 251 1.26 -9.58 9.27
C ARG A 251 0.93 -8.22 8.66
N LYS A 252 0.00 -7.46 9.26
CA LYS A 252 -0.29 -6.06 8.90
C LYS A 252 0.96 -5.20 9.06
N CYS A 253 1.64 -5.33 10.20
CA CYS A 253 2.90 -4.64 10.46
C CYS A 253 3.96 -5.00 9.41
N ALA A 254 4.14 -6.29 9.09
CA ALA A 254 5.12 -6.71 8.09
C ALA A 254 4.86 -6.10 6.70
N ARG A 255 3.61 -6.09 6.23
CA ARG A 255 3.24 -5.47 4.95
C ARG A 255 3.42 -3.95 4.96
N THR A 256 2.95 -3.28 6.01
CA THR A 256 3.07 -1.82 6.14
C THR A 256 4.53 -1.40 6.21
N PHE A 257 5.34 -2.08 7.04
CA PHE A 257 6.71 -1.67 7.29
C PHE A 257 7.63 -2.00 6.11
N SER A 258 7.46 -3.15 5.45
CA SER A 258 8.18 -3.44 4.20
C SER A 258 7.86 -2.42 3.11
N THR A 259 6.60 -2.00 2.97
CA THR A 259 6.21 -0.93 2.04
C THR A 259 6.82 0.42 2.43
N ALA A 260 6.81 0.80 3.70
CA ALA A 260 7.44 2.03 4.16
C ALA A 260 8.96 2.03 3.90
N LEU A 261 9.64 0.90 4.15
CA LEU A 261 11.06 0.73 3.84
C LEU A 261 11.36 0.89 2.35
N ALA A 262 10.55 0.26 1.48
CA ALA A 262 10.68 0.40 0.03
C ALA A 262 10.42 1.84 -0.45
N LEU A 263 9.44 2.54 0.13
CA LEU A 263 9.20 3.95 -0.17
C LEU A 263 10.37 4.85 0.27
N MET A 264 11.09 4.51 1.33
CA MET A 264 12.29 5.26 1.75
C MET A 264 13.47 5.07 0.78
N ASP A 265 13.53 3.96 0.04
CA ASP A 265 14.47 3.78 -1.06
C ASP A 265 14.11 4.65 -2.28
N GLU A 266 12.81 4.73 -2.60
CA GLU A 266 12.32 5.49 -3.74
C GLU A 266 12.31 7.01 -3.49
N PHE A 267 12.05 7.43 -2.24
CA PHE A 267 11.85 8.83 -1.86
C PHE A 267 12.75 9.19 -0.66
N PRO A 268 13.96 9.73 -0.90
CA PRO A 268 14.93 10.02 0.16
C PRO A 268 14.44 10.99 1.25
N ASP A 269 13.54 11.91 0.90
CA ASP A 269 12.93 12.88 1.82
C ASP A 269 11.76 12.31 2.63
N TYR A 270 11.28 11.10 2.30
CA TYR A 270 10.21 10.47 3.05
C TYR A 270 10.64 10.21 4.49
N ARG A 271 9.78 10.60 5.43
CA ARG A 271 9.89 10.34 6.86
C ARG A 271 8.68 9.56 7.33
N PHE A 272 8.90 8.55 8.15
CA PHE A 272 7.84 7.70 8.69
C PHE A 272 7.93 7.60 10.21
N ALA A 273 6.81 7.76 10.89
CA ALA A 273 6.71 7.62 12.34
C ALA A 273 5.84 6.42 12.71
N CYS A 274 6.28 5.62 13.67
CA CYS A 274 5.51 4.50 14.21
C CYS A 274 5.67 4.40 15.74
N SER A 275 4.56 4.20 16.44
CA SER A 275 4.38 4.53 17.86
C SER A 275 4.56 3.37 18.84
N GLN A 276 4.35 2.12 18.40
CA GLN A 276 4.13 0.98 19.29
C GLN A 276 5.32 0.01 19.33
N PRO A 277 6.17 0.01 20.37
CA PRO A 277 7.27 -0.95 20.61
C PRO A 277 6.88 -2.41 20.42
N ALA A 278 5.65 -2.81 20.81
CA ALA A 278 5.17 -4.17 20.62
C ALA A 278 5.22 -4.64 19.15
N GLN A 279 4.95 -3.74 18.20
CA GLN A 279 5.00 -4.05 16.77
C GLN A 279 6.44 -4.28 16.31
N TYR A 280 7.38 -3.46 16.77
CA TYR A 280 8.81 -3.65 16.49
C TYR A 280 9.33 -4.97 17.09
N ALA A 281 8.89 -5.32 18.30
CA ALA A 281 9.24 -6.58 18.93
C ALA A 281 8.77 -7.78 18.10
N TRP A 282 7.56 -7.73 17.53
CA TRP A 282 7.09 -8.79 16.63
C TRP A 282 7.86 -8.83 15.31
N MET A 283 8.30 -7.69 14.76
CA MET A 283 9.18 -7.70 13.59
C MET A 283 10.51 -8.34 13.92
N LYS A 284 11.10 -8.02 15.07
CA LYS A 284 12.35 -8.65 15.53
C LYS A 284 12.22 -10.17 15.66
N GLU A 285 11.08 -10.66 16.11
CA GLU A 285 10.78 -12.08 16.30
C GLU A 285 10.46 -12.81 14.98
N SER A 286 9.51 -12.28 14.20
CA SER A 286 8.94 -12.97 13.04
C SER A 286 9.50 -12.54 11.68
N TYR A 287 10.04 -11.33 11.58
CA TYR A 287 10.49 -10.72 10.31
C TYR A 287 11.82 -9.97 10.50
N PRO A 288 12.92 -10.66 10.89
CA PRO A 288 14.18 -10.01 11.24
C PRO A 288 14.76 -9.13 10.13
N ASP A 289 14.55 -9.47 8.85
CA ASP A 289 14.96 -8.62 7.72
C ASP A 289 14.27 -7.25 7.73
N ILE A 290 12.97 -7.22 8.04
CA ILE A 290 12.21 -5.96 8.18
C ILE A 290 12.73 -5.18 9.38
N PHE A 291 12.95 -5.85 10.52
CA PHE A 291 13.46 -5.20 11.72
C PHE A 291 14.84 -4.56 11.51
N GLU A 292 15.77 -5.25 10.86
CA GLU A 292 17.08 -4.69 10.52
C GLU A 292 16.96 -3.55 9.50
N GLY A 293 16.03 -3.65 8.55
CA GLY A 293 15.66 -2.53 7.68
C GLY A 293 15.22 -1.30 8.46
N ILE A 294 14.31 -1.47 9.43
CA ILE A 294 13.84 -0.41 10.33
C ILE A 294 15.02 0.20 11.08
N ARG A 295 15.88 -0.61 11.71
CA ARG A 295 17.06 -0.11 12.45
C ARG A 295 17.97 0.76 11.60
N ARG A 296 18.22 0.36 10.35
CA ARG A 296 19.03 1.16 9.41
C ARG A 296 18.36 2.50 9.11
N ARG A 297 17.04 2.53 8.91
CA ARG A 297 16.30 3.77 8.63
C ARG A 297 16.15 4.68 9.85
N VAL A 298 16.10 4.12 11.05
CA VAL A 298 16.18 4.88 12.30
C VAL A 298 17.54 5.56 12.41
N ALA A 299 18.63 4.82 12.20
CA ALA A 299 19.99 5.41 12.20
C ALA A 299 20.18 6.47 11.10
N ALA A 300 19.49 6.34 9.96
CA ALA A 300 19.51 7.31 8.87
C ALA A 300 18.54 8.50 9.08
N GLY A 301 17.74 8.52 10.15
CA GLY A 301 16.77 9.58 10.42
C GLY A 301 15.58 9.62 9.45
N GLN A 302 15.29 8.50 8.75
CA GLN A 302 14.10 8.37 7.89
C GLN A 302 12.92 7.72 8.63
N TRP A 303 13.21 6.90 9.64
CA TRP A 303 12.22 6.23 10.47
C TRP A 303 12.30 6.74 11.90
N GLU A 304 11.20 7.27 12.42
CA GLU A 304 11.11 7.87 13.74
C GLU A 304 10.28 6.96 14.68
N PRO A 305 10.91 6.28 15.65
CA PRO A 305 10.19 5.65 16.74
C PRO A 305 9.58 6.73 17.62
N VAL A 306 8.25 6.83 17.62
CA VAL A 306 7.51 7.83 18.40
C VAL A 306 6.70 7.16 19.51
N GLY A 307 5.99 7.95 20.33
CA GLY A 307 5.31 7.42 21.51
C GLY A 307 6.32 7.06 22.60
N SER A 308 5.99 6.09 23.45
CA SER A 308 6.84 5.55 24.54
C SER A 308 6.11 4.48 25.36
N MET A 309 4.79 4.36 25.21
CA MET A 309 4.03 3.25 25.76
C MET A 309 4.25 1.98 24.93
N TRP A 310 4.26 0.81 25.55
CA TRP A 310 4.47 -0.49 24.88
C TRP A 310 3.45 -0.75 23.76
N VAL A 311 2.20 -0.37 24.01
CA VAL A 311 1.13 -0.21 23.02
C VAL A 311 0.47 1.16 23.22
N GLU A 312 -0.35 1.61 22.27
CA GLU A 312 -1.22 2.76 22.46
C GLU A 312 -2.38 2.37 23.40
N ALA A 313 -2.10 2.36 24.70
CA ALA A 313 -3.05 1.95 25.73
C ALA A 313 -4.12 3.02 25.96
N ASP A 314 -5.31 2.58 26.37
CA ASP A 314 -6.30 3.48 26.97
C ASP A 314 -5.72 4.12 28.24
N CYS A 315 -6.11 5.37 28.50
CA CYS A 315 -5.62 6.15 29.62
C CYS A 315 -6.66 6.32 30.75
N ASN A 316 -7.84 5.72 30.62
CA ASN A 316 -8.93 5.87 31.59
C ASN A 316 -9.09 4.66 32.51
N LEU A 317 -9.09 3.45 31.93
CA LEU A 317 -9.32 2.20 32.64
C LEU A 317 -8.08 1.66 33.38
N PRO A 318 -6.85 1.73 32.82
CA PRO A 318 -5.69 1.17 33.50
C PRO A 318 -5.34 1.94 34.77
N SER A 319 -4.81 1.23 35.76
CA SER A 319 -4.25 1.87 36.96
C SER A 319 -2.99 2.68 36.64
N GLY A 320 -2.61 3.58 37.55
CA GLY A 320 -1.36 4.34 37.40
C GLY A 320 -0.13 3.44 37.24
N GLU A 321 -0.05 2.33 37.97
CA GLU A 321 1.05 1.35 37.81
C GLU A 321 1.05 0.73 36.41
N ALA A 322 -0.11 0.40 35.84
CA ALA A 322 -0.19 -0.15 34.48
C ALA A 322 0.33 0.86 33.44
N LEU A 323 0.00 2.15 33.58
CA LEU A 323 0.53 3.22 32.72
C LEU A 323 2.05 3.40 32.90
N VAL A 324 2.55 3.34 34.14
CA VAL A 324 4.00 3.34 34.40
C VAL A 324 4.68 2.17 33.69
N ARG A 325 4.08 0.97 33.71
CA ARG A 325 4.61 -0.20 32.99
C ARG A 325 4.60 0.00 31.48
N GLN A 326 3.55 0.59 30.92
CA GLN A 326 3.52 0.92 29.50
C GLN A 326 4.74 1.75 29.10
N PHE A 327 5.02 2.83 29.83
CA PHE A 327 6.19 3.68 29.56
C PHE A 327 7.52 2.97 29.82
N LEU A 328 7.63 2.25 30.95
CA LEU A 328 8.87 1.55 31.32
C LEU A 328 9.25 0.50 30.26
N HIS A 329 8.28 -0.30 29.80
CA HIS A 329 8.52 -1.31 28.79
C HIS A 329 8.82 -0.70 27.42
N GLY A 330 8.09 0.34 27.01
CA GLY A 330 8.33 0.98 25.73
C GLY A 330 9.68 1.72 25.67
N LYS A 331 10.02 2.51 26.70
CA LYS A 331 11.32 3.20 26.81
C LYS A 331 12.52 2.28 26.94
N ARG A 332 12.35 1.05 27.45
CA ARG A 332 13.43 0.06 27.51
C ARG A 332 13.67 -0.64 26.18
N PHE A 333 12.67 -0.68 25.32
CA PHE A 333 12.78 -1.33 24.02
C PHE A 333 13.40 -0.41 22.97
N PHE A 334 12.94 0.84 22.92
CA PHE A 334 13.55 1.89 22.09
C PHE A 334 14.91 2.30 22.65
#